data_AF-A0A0Q8QGG5-F1
#
_entry.id   AF-A0A0Q8QGG5-F1
#
_cell.length_a   1.000
_cell.length_b   1.000
_cell.length_c   1.000
_cell.angle_alpha   90.00
_cell.angle_beta   90.00
_cell.angle_gamma   90.00
#
_symmetry.space_group_name_H-M   'P 1'
#
loop_
_entity.id
_entity.type
_entity.pdbx_description
1 polymer ?
#
loop_
_entity_poly.entity_id
_entity_poly.type
_entity_poly.pdbx_seq_one_letter_code
_entity_poly.pdbx_strand_id
1 'polypeptide(L)'
;MSSMSSGKATGRYIVRAVDPARLSEFVQNLRPDSGIELLDLIGPPGAQHTAVLAMASDTAKALELHFSTSNQFTIEPDRPLSLFGGA
;
A
#
# COMPACT_ATOMS: atom_id res chain seq x y z
N MET A 1 10.13 -28.61 13.39
CA MET A 1 10.93 -27.38 13.59
C MET A 1 10.35 -26.31 12.68
N SER A 2 9.42 -25.49 13.17
CA SER A 2 8.84 -24.40 12.39
C SER A 2 9.55 -23.12 12.79
N SER A 3 10.39 -22.59 11.90
CA SER A 3 11.02 -21.28 12.06
C SER A 3 9.96 -20.20 11.91
N MET A 4 9.43 -19.72 13.03
CA MET A 4 8.76 -18.42 13.06
C MET A 4 9.85 -17.36 12.91
N SER A 5 10.11 -16.93 11.67
CA SER A 5 10.75 -15.63 11.47
C SER A 5 9.85 -14.61 12.15
N SER A 6 10.40 -13.88 13.13
CA SER A 6 9.79 -12.67 13.70
C SER A 6 9.74 -11.57 12.63
N GLY A 7 8.97 -11.82 11.56
CA GLY A 7 8.52 -10.79 10.65
C GLY A 7 7.40 -10.05 11.35
N LYS A 8 7.58 -8.75 11.58
CA LYS A 8 6.50 -7.86 12.03
C LYS A 8 5.29 -8.15 11.15
N ALA A 9 4.15 -8.53 11.75
CA ALA A 9 2.98 -8.97 11.00
C ALA A 9 2.63 -7.93 9.92
N THR A 10 2.69 -8.34 8.65
CA THR A 10 2.42 -7.47 7.50
C THR A 10 0.95 -7.53 7.14
N GLY A 11 0.38 -6.38 6.79
CA GLY A 11 -0.96 -6.25 6.23
C GLY A 11 -0.89 -5.87 4.75
N ARG A 12 -1.99 -6.09 4.02
CA ARG A 12 -2.17 -5.60 2.64
C ARG A 12 -2.82 -4.22 2.66
N TYR A 13 -2.31 -3.32 1.84
CA TYR A 13 -2.75 -1.93 1.73
C TYR A 13 -2.89 -1.54 0.27
N ILE A 14 -3.93 -0.77 -0.03
CA ILE A 14 -4.17 -0.16 -1.33
C ILE A 14 -3.67 1.28 -1.27
N VAL A 15 -2.74 1.62 -2.15
CA VAL A 15 -2.28 2.99 -2.38
C VAL A 15 -2.82 3.47 -3.71
N ARG A 16 -3.55 4.59 -3.71
CA ARG A 16 -4.08 5.19 -4.92
C ARG A 16 -3.44 6.56 -5.14
N ALA A 17 -2.96 6.80 -6.34
CA ALA A 17 -2.44 8.10 -6.76
C ALA A 17 -3.51 8.88 -7.54
N VAL A 18 -3.51 10.20 -7.40
CA VAL A 18 -4.31 11.10 -8.24
C VAL A 18 -3.78 11.12 -9.67
N ASP A 19 -2.45 11.07 -9.83
CA ASP A 19 -1.74 11.04 -11.09
C ASP A 19 -0.99 9.70 -11.25
N PRO A 20 -1.25 8.91 -12.31
CA PRO A 20 -0.52 7.67 -12.60
C PRO A 20 0.99 7.83 -12.65
N ALA A 21 1.50 8.97 -13.14
CA ALA A 21 2.94 9.23 -13.21
C ALA A 21 3.57 9.26 -11.80
N ARG A 22 2.85 9.83 -10.82
CA ARG A 22 3.26 9.85 -9.41
C ARG A 22 3.30 8.47 -8.79
N LEU A 23 2.38 7.58 -9.15
CA LEU A 23 2.45 6.20 -8.69
C LEU A 23 3.70 5.50 -9.22
N SER A 24 3.99 5.66 -10.51
CA SER A 24 5.19 5.08 -11.10
C SER A 24 6.46 5.59 -10.42
N GLU A 25 6.57 6.90 -10.18
CA GLU A 25 7.70 7.49 -9.43
C GLU A 25 7.79 6.91 -8.01
N PHE A 26 6.67 6.82 -7.29
CA PHE A 26 6.62 6.26 -5.94
C PHE A 26 7.14 4.82 -5.91
N VAL A 27 6.64 3.96 -6.81
CA VAL A 27 7.01 2.55 -6.89
C VAL A 27 8.47 2.36 -7.26
N GLN A 28 8.99 3.13 -8.22
CA GLN A 28 10.41 3.07 -8.61
C GLN A 28 11.36 3.49 -7.49
N ASN A 29 10.89 4.33 -6.57
CA ASN A 29 11.66 4.80 -5.42
C ASN A 29 11.53 3.89 -4.17
N LEU A 30 10.74 2.80 -4.24
CA LEU A 30 10.66 1.83 -3.15
C LEU A 30 12.02 1.15 -2.97
N ARG A 31 12.61 1.31 -1.79
CA ARG A 31 13.89 0.67 -1.47
C ARG A 31 13.67 -0.77 -1.02
N PRO A 32 14.51 -1.73 -1.43
CA PRO A 32 14.40 -3.13 -1.00
C PRO A 32 14.43 -3.35 0.52
N ASP A 33 15.08 -2.44 1.27
CA ASP A 33 15.23 -2.50 2.73
C ASP A 33 14.09 -1.81 3.50
N SER A 34 13.12 -1.22 2.80
CA SER A 34 12.02 -0.45 3.42
C SER A 34 11.00 -1.31 4.18
N GLY A 35 11.01 -2.63 3.99
CA GLY A 35 9.97 -3.52 4.51
C GLY A 35 8.61 -3.29 3.84
N ILE A 36 8.59 -2.66 2.67
CA ILE A 36 7.43 -2.50 1.79
C ILE A 36 7.64 -3.40 0.58
N GLU A 37 6.67 -4.26 0.31
CA GLU A 37 6.65 -5.15 -0.84
C GLU A 37 5.52 -4.73 -1.79
N LEU A 38 5.84 -4.57 -3.08
CA LEU A 38 4.84 -4.37 -4.12
C LEU A 38 4.22 -5.72 -4.50
N LEU A 39 2.90 -5.85 -4.32
CA LEU A 39 2.16 -7.06 -4.63
C LEU A 39 1.45 -7.00 -5.98
N ASP A 40 0.90 -5.84 -6.34
CA ASP A 40 0.15 -5.66 -7.57
C ASP A 40 0.07 -4.18 -8.02
N LEU A 41 -0.19 -3.97 -9.30
CA LEU A 41 -0.46 -2.67 -9.92
C LEU A 41 -1.75 -2.73 -10.72
N ILE A 42 -2.70 -1.87 -10.37
CA ILE A 42 -4.05 -1.84 -10.92
C ILE A 42 -4.26 -0.57 -11.75
N GLY A 43 -4.76 -0.76 -12.96
CA GLY A 43 -5.07 0.27 -13.95
C GLY A 43 -4.61 -0.14 -15.35
N PRO A 44 -4.82 0.71 -16.38
CA PRO A 44 -4.38 0.44 -17.74
C PRO A 44 -2.85 0.29 -17.82
N PRO A 45 -2.32 -0.52 -18.75
CA PRO A 45 -0.88 -0.59 -18.99
C PRO A 45 -0.29 0.80 -19.28
N GLY A 46 0.71 1.21 -18.50
CA GLY A 46 1.35 2.52 -18.63
C GLY A 46 0.61 3.67 -17.94
N ALA A 47 -0.52 3.39 -17.28
CA ALA A 47 -1.31 4.37 -16.52
C ALA A 47 -1.91 3.76 -15.25
N GLN A 48 -1.17 2.86 -14.59
CA GLN A 48 -1.61 2.32 -13.29
C GLN A 48 -1.70 3.44 -12.26
N HIS A 49 -2.86 3.56 -11.64
CA HIS A 49 -3.15 4.60 -10.64
C HIS A 49 -3.32 4.02 -9.24
N THR A 50 -3.25 2.70 -9.10
CA THR A 50 -3.38 2.00 -7.83
C THR A 50 -2.29 0.95 -7.68
N ALA A 51 -1.66 0.87 -6.50
CA ALA A 51 -0.72 -0.18 -6.11
C ALA A 51 -1.26 -0.93 -4.90
N VAL A 52 -1.01 -2.24 -4.86
CA VAL A 52 -1.27 -3.07 -3.67
C VAL A 52 0.07 -3.41 -3.04
N LEU A 53 0.21 -3.10 -1.76
CA LEU A 53 1.47 -3.23 -1.02
C LEU A 53 1.30 -4.11 0.21
N ALA A 54 2.31 -4.92 0.54
CA ALA A 54 2.46 -5.55 1.84
C ALA A 54 3.44 -4.74 2.69
N MET A 55 3.03 -4.38 3.91
CA MET A 55 3.89 -3.68 4.88
C MET A 55 3.37 -3.83 6.31
N ALA A 56 4.20 -3.46 7.29
CA ALA A 56 3.76 -3.35 8.68
C ALA A 56 2.78 -2.17 8.87
N SER A 57 1.84 -2.30 9.81
CA SER A 57 0.84 -1.25 10.05
C SER A 57 1.42 0.10 10.46
N ASP A 58 2.55 0.14 11.15
CA ASP A 58 3.19 1.41 11.52
C ASP A 58 3.77 2.12 10.27
N THR A 59 4.29 1.36 9.32
CA THR A 59 4.76 1.87 8.02
C THR A 59 3.60 2.47 7.23
N ALA A 60 2.45 1.79 7.21
CA ALA A 60 1.25 2.31 6.56
C ALA A 60 0.76 3.62 7.19
N LYS A 61 0.76 3.73 8.52
CA LYS A 61 0.42 4.99 9.22
C LYS A 61 1.40 6.12 8.92
N ALA A 62 2.70 5.82 8.81
CA ALA A 62 3.69 6.81 8.44
C ALA A 62 3.48 7.33 7.01
N LEU A 63 3.13 6.44 6.07
CA LEU A 63 2.75 6.82 4.71
C LEU A 63 1.47 7.64 4.68
N GLU A 64 0.44 7.26 5.44
CA GLU A 64 -0.82 8.01 5.55
C GLU A 64 -0.57 9.45 6.01
N LEU A 65 0.26 9.63 7.05
CA LEU A 65 0.65 10.95 7.53
C LEU A 65 1.40 11.74 6.45
N HIS A 66 2.36 11.11 5.77
CA HIS A 66 3.08 11.75 4.67
C HIS A 66 2.14 12.18 3.52
N PHE A 67 1.19 11.32 3.15
CA PHE A 67 0.25 11.58 2.07
C PHE A 67 -0.73 12.70 2.39
N SER A 68 -1.16 12.84 3.65
CA SER A 68 -2.07 13.90 4.09
C SER A 68 -1.54 15.33 3.83
N THR A 69 -0.23 15.50 3.71
CA THR A 69 0.39 16.80 3.42
C THR A 69 0.40 17.16 1.93
N SER A 70 0.39 16.15 1.05
CA SER A 70 0.58 16.34 -0.39
C SER A 70 -0.71 16.24 -1.20
N ASN A 71 -1.75 15.58 -0.67
CA ASN A 71 -3.00 15.26 -1.38
C ASN A 71 -2.83 14.51 -2.72
N GLN A 72 -1.64 13.96 -3.00
CA GLN A 72 -1.37 13.23 -4.25
C GLN A 72 -1.67 11.73 -4.14
N PHE A 73 -1.79 11.23 -2.93
CA PHE A 73 -2.00 9.81 -2.64
C PHE A 73 -3.04 9.62 -1.55
N THR A 74 -3.71 8.49 -1.60
CA THR A 74 -4.47 7.92 -0.49
C THR A 74 -3.94 6.52 -0.18
N ILE A 75 -4.04 6.10 1.08
CA ILE A 75 -3.70 4.74 1.51
C ILE A 75 -4.82 4.20 2.39
N GLU A 76 -5.21 2.95 2.16
CA GLU A 76 -6.22 2.27 2.96
C GLU A 76 -5.88 0.78 3.13
N PRO A 77 -6.30 0.12 4.22
CA PRO A 77 -6.18 -1.32 4.36
C PRO A 77 -6.98 -2.05 3.28
N ASP A 78 -6.39 -3.05 2.63
CA ASP A 78 -7.07 -3.97 1.69
C ASP A 78 -7.91 -4.97 2.50
N ARG A 79 -9.09 -4.51 2.93
CA ARG A 79 -10.03 -5.32 3.71
C ARG A 79 -11.24 -5.68 2.86
N PRO A 80 -11.80 -6.89 3.05
CA PRO A 80 -13.07 -7.23 2.41
C PRO A 80 -14.12 -6.18 2.76
N LEU A 81 -14.92 -5.81 1.77
CA LEU A 81 -16.07 -4.95 1.97
C LEU A 81 -17.01 -5.63 2.97
N SER A 82 -17.20 -5.02 4.14
CA SER A 82 -18.24 -5.43 5.07
C SER A 82 -19.58 -5.07 4.47
N LEU A 83 -20.16 -5.98 3.68
CA LEU A 83 -21.39 -5.68 2.93
C LEU A 83 -22.62 -5.47 3.82
N PHE A 84 -22.64 -5.94 5.08
CA PHE A 84 -23.76 -5.72 5.99
C PHE A 84 -23.32 -5.75 7.45
N GLY A 85 -23.41 -4.60 8.14
CA GLY A 85 -23.61 -4.58 9.60
C GLY A 85 -25.10 -4.72 9.87
N GLY A 86 -25.64 -5.92 9.67
CA GLY A 86 -27.05 -6.24 9.90
C GLY A 86 -27.18 -7.23 11.04
N ALA A 87 -27.42 -6.72 12.25
CA ALA A 87 -28.12 -7.41 13.33
C ALA A 87 -28.78 -6.35 14.23
#